data_AF-A0A7Y6X555-F1
#
_entry.id   AF-A0A7Y6X555-F1
#
_cell.length_a   1.000
_cell.length_b   1.000
_cell.length_c   1.000
_cell.angle_alpha   90.00
_cell.angle_beta   90.00
_cell.angle_gamma   90.00
#
_symmetry.space_group_name_H-M   'P 1'
#
loop_
_entity.id
_entity.type
_entity.pdbx_description
1 polymer ?
#
loop_
_entity_poly.entity_id
_entity_poly.type
_entity_poly.pdbx_seq_one_letter_code
_entity_poly.pdbx_strand_id
1 'polypeptide(L)'
;MSVTNGDGVIHGPGSTRHLGVTGLYSDGVQRNITAQALGTLYSSSNDGIATVTTAGVVTGRAPGIATIVVRNADVTTSISVTVLEAPVANCLQVRLNDYNLFVLEDYKQGIDVGGRIAAGGSIFLKDFRVGWKLPDTDTDNILVAGINLNLNNGTVWGDARYGGQLIPQGTLSIQRGSASRGTPVDFAARGAALRTLSTRLAALPVQGTTTVESWGGILLRGTHPKVNVFWVEAESFTNATLLSVEAPVNSLAIINVRGTSARFSNFGHVFSGGIDESGILFNFPQATSLTAFDYGFYGTVLAPNAHVSFNAGSWVGGMYARSLAGNAVGHINRLRDTDICQ
;
A
#
# COMPACT_ATOMS: atom_id res chain seq x y z
N MET A 1 2.94 36.53 37.94
CA MET A 1 2.10 35.89 36.89
C MET A 1 2.91 34.76 36.28
N SER A 2 2.29 33.62 35.99
CA SER A 2 2.94 32.47 35.34
C SER A 2 2.00 31.81 34.32
N VAL A 3 2.56 31.28 33.25
CA VAL A 3 1.84 30.43 32.29
C VAL A 3 1.95 28.99 32.76
N THR A 4 0.82 28.34 33.03
CA THR A 4 0.76 27.03 33.69
C THR A 4 0.98 25.85 32.73
N ASN A 5 0.92 26.11 31.42
CA ASN A 5 1.16 25.13 30.36
C ASN A 5 1.99 25.74 29.22
N GLY A 6 2.96 26.58 29.58
CA GLY A 6 3.65 27.50 28.67
C GLY A 6 4.60 26.87 27.66
N ASP A 7 5.32 25.81 28.03
CA ASP A 7 6.29 25.19 27.12
C ASP A 7 5.55 24.25 26.17
N GLY A 8 5.63 24.55 24.87
CA GLY A 8 4.73 23.97 23.88
C GLY A 8 5.38 23.65 22.56
N VAL A 9 5.46 22.36 22.29
CA VAL A 9 5.62 21.86 20.94
C VAL A 9 4.23 21.83 20.28
N ILE A 10 4.07 22.54 19.17
CA ILE A 10 2.89 22.45 18.29
C ILE A 10 3.31 21.67 17.04
N HIS A 11 2.62 20.59 16.71
CA HIS A 11 2.94 19.77 15.55
C HIS A 11 2.17 20.25 14.32
N GLY A 12 2.84 20.97 13.44
CA GLY A 12 2.34 21.38 12.12
C GLY A 12 1.43 22.62 12.09
N PRO A 13 1.28 23.25 10.91
CA PRO A 13 0.34 24.35 10.69
C PRO A 13 -1.12 23.94 10.99
N GLY A 14 -1.88 24.84 11.62
CA GLY A 14 -3.30 24.62 11.96
C GLY A 14 -3.54 23.91 13.30
N SER A 15 -2.54 23.23 13.86
CA SER A 15 -2.61 22.68 15.22
C SER A 15 -2.72 23.81 16.25
N THR A 16 -3.56 23.62 17.26
CA THR A 16 -3.86 24.63 18.27
C THR A 16 -3.50 24.19 19.68
N ARG A 17 -3.23 25.15 20.57
CA ARG A 17 -3.03 24.94 22.00
C ARG A 17 -3.61 26.10 22.79
N HIS A 18 -4.41 25.79 23.81
CA HIS A 18 -4.96 26.79 24.71
C HIS A 18 -3.99 27.05 25.87
N LEU A 19 -3.60 28.30 26.11
CA LEU A 19 -2.76 28.68 27.25
C LEU A 19 -3.60 28.82 28.53
N GLY A 20 -2.97 28.57 29.68
CA GLY A 20 -3.51 28.87 31.01
C GLY A 20 -2.57 29.83 31.73
N VAL A 21 -3.12 30.89 32.31
CA VAL A 21 -2.35 31.94 33.01
C VAL A 21 -2.87 32.11 34.43
N THR A 22 -1.96 32.11 35.39
CA THR A 22 -2.27 32.37 36.80
C THR A 22 -1.54 33.60 37.33
N GLY A 23 -2.24 34.40 38.14
CA GLY A 23 -1.71 35.57 38.85
C GLY A 23 -1.73 35.34 40.35
N LEU A 24 -0.63 35.66 41.03
CA LEU A 24 -0.57 35.72 42.49
C LEU A 24 -0.94 37.15 42.92
N TYR A 25 -1.97 37.28 43.74
CA TYR A 25 -2.46 38.58 44.23
C TYR A 25 -1.85 38.92 45.60
N SER A 26 -1.98 40.18 46.03
CA SER A 26 -1.43 40.69 47.30
C SER A 26 -2.00 40.00 48.55
N ASP A 27 -3.17 39.35 48.41
CA ASP A 27 -3.78 38.49 49.43
C ASP A 27 -3.14 37.10 49.52
N GLY A 28 -2.12 36.80 48.70
CA GLY A 28 -1.44 35.52 48.65
C GLY A 28 -2.16 34.44 47.84
N VAL A 29 -3.30 34.76 47.21
CA VAL A 29 -4.11 33.79 46.46
C VAL A 29 -3.72 33.79 44.98
N GLN A 30 -3.54 32.59 44.40
CA GLN A 30 -3.40 32.42 42.96
C GLN A 30 -4.78 32.34 42.29
N ARG A 31 -4.99 33.13 41.23
CA ARG A 31 -6.23 33.14 40.44
C ARG A 31 -5.94 32.89 38.97
N ASN A 32 -6.85 32.19 38.30
CA ASN A 32 -6.83 32.07 36.84
C ASN A 32 -7.20 33.43 36.23
N ILE A 33 -6.30 33.96 35.41
CA ILE A 33 -6.46 35.25 34.72
C ILE A 33 -6.34 35.10 33.20
N THR A 34 -6.58 33.90 32.67
CA THR A 34 -6.36 33.58 31.24
C THR A 34 -7.20 34.45 30.30
N ALA A 35 -8.43 34.77 30.68
CA ALA A 35 -9.38 35.48 29.81
C ALA A 35 -9.02 36.96 29.64
N GLN A 36 -9.19 37.49 28.42
CA GLN A 36 -9.02 38.92 28.14
C GLN A 36 -9.89 39.82 29.01
N ALA A 37 -11.10 39.37 29.38
CA ALA A 37 -12.00 40.10 30.28
C ALA A 37 -11.38 40.37 31.67
N LEU A 38 -10.35 39.62 32.05
CA LEU A 38 -9.59 39.80 33.29
C LEU A 38 -8.31 40.65 33.09
N GLY A 39 -8.18 41.31 31.93
CA GLY A 39 -7.09 42.23 31.60
C GLY A 39 -5.84 41.59 30.98
N THR A 40 -5.89 40.29 30.64
CA THR A 40 -4.74 39.59 30.04
C THR A 40 -4.71 39.78 28.53
N LEU A 41 -3.57 40.23 28.02
CA LEU A 41 -3.29 40.43 26.60
C LEU A 41 -2.19 39.46 26.15
N TYR A 42 -2.35 38.93 24.95
CA TYR A 42 -1.41 38.02 24.31
C TYR A 42 -0.88 38.65 23.02
N SER A 43 0.40 38.46 22.74
CA SER A 43 0.99 38.77 21.44
C SER A 43 2.01 37.71 21.04
N SER A 44 2.19 37.53 19.73
CA SER A 44 3.25 36.68 19.19
C SER A 44 4.42 37.53 18.70
N SER A 45 5.64 37.04 18.88
CA SER A 45 6.83 37.65 18.29
C SER A 45 6.89 37.45 16.77
N ASN A 46 6.19 36.44 16.23
CA ASN A 46 6.15 36.15 14.80
C ASN A 46 4.85 35.43 14.43
N ASP A 47 3.86 36.20 13.97
CA ASP A 47 2.56 35.67 13.50
C ASP A 47 2.69 34.76 12.27
N GLY A 48 3.80 34.82 11.53
CA GLY A 48 4.09 33.89 10.44
C GLY A 48 4.45 32.47 10.92
N ILE A 49 4.93 32.33 12.17
CA ILE A 49 5.26 31.03 12.78
C ILE A 49 4.10 30.56 13.68
N ALA A 50 3.59 31.40 14.58
CA ALA A 50 2.45 31.09 15.42
C ALA A 50 1.65 32.35 15.74
N THR A 51 0.31 32.24 15.71
CA THR A 51 -0.60 33.33 16.14
C THR A 51 -1.25 32.98 17.47
N VAL A 52 -1.69 33.97 18.22
CA VAL A 52 -2.43 33.78 19.48
C VAL A 52 -3.70 34.62 19.50
N THR A 53 -4.82 34.03 19.90
CA THR A 53 -6.09 34.76 20.05
C THR A 53 -6.17 35.49 21.39
N THR A 54 -7.15 36.38 21.54
CA THR A 54 -7.41 37.07 22.81
C THR A 54 -7.86 36.13 23.93
N ALA A 55 -8.33 34.92 23.60
CA ALA A 55 -8.65 33.87 24.57
C ALA A 55 -7.42 33.05 25.00
N GLY A 56 -6.23 33.32 24.44
CA GLY A 56 -5.02 32.55 24.72
C GLY A 56 -4.92 31.25 23.91
N VAL A 57 -5.61 31.13 22.77
CA VAL A 57 -5.43 29.99 21.86
C VAL A 57 -4.32 30.29 20.87
N VAL A 58 -3.22 29.54 20.97
CA VAL A 58 -2.09 29.58 20.04
C VAL A 58 -2.35 28.63 18.88
N THR A 59 -2.12 29.08 17.65
CA THR A 59 -2.22 28.28 16.41
C THR A 59 -0.90 28.33 15.65
N GLY A 60 -0.34 27.18 15.30
CA GLY A 60 0.86 27.09 14.45
C GLY A 60 0.56 27.48 13.00
N ARG A 61 1.49 28.18 12.34
CA ARG A 61 1.39 28.59 10.93
C ARG A 61 2.52 28.06 10.05
N ALA A 62 3.75 28.06 10.56
CA ALA A 62 4.92 27.57 9.85
C ALA A 62 5.96 27.02 10.84
N PRO A 63 6.82 26.07 10.42
CA PRO A 63 7.88 25.55 11.26
C PRO A 63 8.81 26.66 11.76
N GLY A 64 9.19 26.61 13.03
CA GLY A 64 10.05 27.61 13.65
C GLY A 64 9.72 27.84 15.11
N ILE A 65 10.30 28.89 15.68
CA ILE A 65 10.09 29.27 17.08
C ILE A 65 9.46 30.66 17.13
N ALA A 66 8.36 30.79 17.86
CA ALA A 66 7.74 32.06 18.21
C ALA A 66 7.65 32.19 19.73
N THR A 67 7.86 33.40 20.23
CA THR A 67 7.66 33.71 21.64
C THR A 67 6.27 34.31 21.80
N ILE A 68 5.45 33.71 22.66
CA ILE A 68 4.16 34.31 23.05
C ILE A 68 4.40 35.12 24.31
N VAL A 69 4.12 36.43 24.21
CA VAL A 69 4.21 37.36 25.33
C VAL A 69 2.82 37.49 25.95
N VAL A 70 2.76 37.36 27.26
CA VAL A 70 1.54 37.46 28.06
C VAL A 70 1.69 38.65 29.01
N ARG A 71 0.76 39.60 28.94
CA ARG A 71 0.77 40.81 29.77
C ARG A 71 -0.55 40.93 30.53
N ASN A 72 -0.48 41.23 31.82
CA ASN A 72 -1.64 41.64 32.61
C ASN A 72 -1.22 42.87 33.45
N ALA A 73 -1.86 44.02 33.19
CA ALA A 73 -1.40 45.32 33.68
C ALA A 73 0.10 45.57 33.39
N ASP A 74 0.92 45.82 34.40
CA ASP A 74 2.36 46.07 34.27
C ASP A 74 3.22 44.81 34.39
N VAL A 75 2.62 43.65 34.62
CA VAL A 75 3.33 42.38 34.75
C VAL A 75 3.35 41.67 33.39
N THR A 76 4.54 41.26 32.97
CA THR A 76 4.75 40.51 31.73
C THR A 76 5.43 39.18 32.01
N THR A 77 5.05 38.15 31.27
CA THR A 77 5.76 36.87 31.16
C THR A 77 5.77 36.42 29.70
N SER A 78 6.56 35.42 29.38
CA SER A 78 6.63 34.88 28.02
C SER A 78 6.88 33.39 28.03
N ILE A 79 6.51 32.76 26.92
CA ILE A 79 6.73 31.34 26.66
C ILE A 79 7.31 31.17 25.26
N SER A 80 8.16 30.17 25.07
CA SER A 80 8.62 29.77 23.74
C SER A 80 7.72 28.67 23.18
N VAL A 81 7.21 28.89 21.99
CA VAL A 81 6.42 27.92 21.23
C VAL A 81 7.26 27.44 20.05
N THR A 82 7.54 26.15 20.02
CA THR A 82 8.20 25.50 18.88
C THR A 82 7.13 24.89 18.00
N VAL A 83 6.95 25.44 16.80
CA VAL A 83 6.14 24.81 15.76
C VAL A 83 7.06 23.89 14.98
N LEU A 84 6.85 22.59 15.12
CA LEU A 84 7.56 21.61 14.30
C LEU A 84 6.90 21.54 12.93
N GLU A 85 7.66 21.03 11.96
CA GLU A 85 7.05 20.53 10.73
C GLU A 85 5.88 19.61 11.09
N ALA A 86 4.79 19.74 10.32
CA ALA A 86 3.78 18.68 10.34
C ALA A 86 4.51 17.38 10.02
N PRO A 87 4.18 16.25 10.68
CA PRO A 87 4.66 14.97 10.17
C PRO A 87 4.28 14.93 8.70
N VAL A 88 5.29 14.85 7.81
CA VAL A 88 5.06 14.58 6.39
C VAL A 88 4.08 13.42 6.37
N ALA A 89 2.91 13.63 5.77
CA ALA A 89 1.88 12.61 5.69
C ALA A 89 2.57 11.31 5.25
N ASN A 90 2.41 10.25 6.04
CA ASN A 90 3.04 8.96 5.76
C ASN A 90 2.58 8.47 4.39
N CYS A 91 3.33 8.80 3.33
CA CYS A 91 3.00 8.42 1.97
C CYS A 91 2.83 6.90 1.94
N LEU A 92 1.69 6.43 1.43
CA LEU A 92 1.49 5.02 1.23
C LEU A 92 2.38 4.58 0.07
N GLN A 93 3.41 3.79 0.40
CA GLN A 93 4.36 3.23 -0.55
C GLN A 93 3.76 1.98 -1.18
N VAL A 94 3.52 2.00 -2.49
CA VAL A 94 3.10 0.82 -3.26
C VAL A 94 4.36 0.22 -3.89
N ARG A 95 4.81 -0.93 -3.36
CA ARG A 95 6.01 -1.68 -3.78
C ARG A 95 5.67 -3.16 -3.97
N LEU A 96 5.17 -3.46 -5.17
CA LEU A 96 4.66 -4.78 -5.59
C LEU A 96 5.31 -5.23 -6.91
N ASN A 97 6.58 -4.87 -7.12
CA ASN A 97 7.35 -5.14 -8.34
C ASN A 97 8.47 -6.17 -8.16
N ASP A 98 8.59 -6.75 -6.97
CA ASP A 98 9.65 -7.67 -6.55
C ASP A 98 9.41 -9.10 -7.05
N TYR A 99 8.15 -9.55 -7.13
CA TYR A 99 7.82 -10.89 -7.58
C TYR A 99 6.79 -10.91 -8.71
N ASN A 100 6.90 -11.94 -9.56
CA ASN A 100 5.84 -12.29 -10.51
C ASN A 100 4.75 -13.09 -9.78
N LEU A 101 5.12 -13.93 -8.82
CA LEU A 101 4.23 -14.63 -7.89
C LEU A 101 4.81 -14.61 -6.47
N PHE A 102 4.01 -14.19 -5.50
CA PHE A 102 4.32 -14.23 -4.08
C PHE A 102 3.10 -14.79 -3.32
N VAL A 103 3.28 -15.94 -2.65
CA VAL A 103 2.21 -16.53 -1.82
C VAL A 103 2.69 -16.83 -0.41
N LEU A 104 1.78 -16.69 0.57
CA LEU A 104 2.10 -16.92 1.99
C LEU A 104 2.14 -18.40 2.35
N GLU A 105 1.41 -19.22 1.62
CA GLU A 105 1.30 -20.66 1.80
C GLU A 105 1.80 -21.37 0.53
N ASP A 106 1.11 -22.42 0.08
CA ASP A 106 1.56 -23.25 -1.03
C ASP A 106 1.28 -22.63 -2.42
N TYR A 107 2.14 -22.97 -3.38
CA TYR A 107 1.87 -22.83 -4.82
C TYR A 107 1.81 -24.22 -5.46
N LYS A 108 0.66 -24.59 -6.03
CA LYS A 108 0.37 -25.93 -6.57
C LYS A 108 0.01 -25.89 -8.04
N GLN A 109 0.39 -26.96 -8.76
CA GLN A 109 0.03 -27.20 -10.17
C GLN A 109 0.58 -26.16 -11.15
N GLY A 110 1.61 -25.43 -10.72
CA GLY A 110 2.22 -24.38 -11.51
C GLY A 110 2.99 -24.92 -12.70
N ILE A 111 2.96 -24.15 -13.79
CA ILE A 111 3.70 -24.42 -15.02
C ILE A 111 4.73 -23.29 -15.23
N ASP A 112 4.48 -22.37 -16.16
CA ASP A 112 5.42 -21.33 -16.56
C ASP A 112 5.21 -20.01 -15.78
N VAL A 113 6.28 -19.47 -15.19
CA VAL A 113 6.34 -18.10 -14.66
C VAL A 113 7.61 -17.39 -15.11
N GLY A 114 7.46 -16.34 -15.92
CA GLY A 114 8.60 -15.66 -16.54
C GLY A 114 9.59 -15.03 -15.56
N GLY A 115 9.10 -14.58 -14.40
CA GLY A 115 9.88 -13.92 -13.35
C GLY A 115 10.04 -14.75 -12.08
N ARG A 116 10.19 -14.04 -10.95
CA ARG A 116 10.43 -14.65 -9.63
C ARG A 116 9.17 -15.23 -9.01
N ILE A 117 9.36 -16.32 -8.26
CA ILE A 117 8.35 -16.95 -7.43
C ILE A 117 8.85 -17.05 -5.99
N ALA A 118 8.01 -16.68 -5.03
CA ALA A 118 8.20 -17.02 -3.63
C ALA A 118 6.91 -17.58 -3.02
N ALA A 119 7.03 -18.66 -2.26
CA ALA A 119 5.93 -19.28 -1.52
C ALA A 119 6.38 -19.58 -0.08
N GLY A 120 5.62 -19.15 0.92
CA GLY A 120 5.93 -19.45 2.32
C GLY A 120 5.75 -20.93 2.67
N GLY A 121 4.90 -21.63 1.92
CA GLY A 121 4.72 -23.08 2.01
C GLY A 121 5.64 -23.86 1.07
N SER A 122 5.10 -24.96 0.54
CA SER A 122 5.75 -25.77 -0.48
C SER A 122 5.32 -25.35 -1.89
N ILE A 123 6.22 -25.53 -2.85
CA ILE A 123 5.95 -25.30 -4.27
C ILE A 123 5.88 -26.65 -4.99
N PHE A 124 4.89 -26.79 -5.88
CA PHE A 124 4.67 -27.99 -6.69
C PHE A 124 4.52 -27.58 -8.16
N LEU A 125 5.57 -27.79 -8.95
CA LEU A 125 5.60 -27.47 -10.37
C LEU A 125 5.72 -28.73 -11.22
N LYS A 126 5.09 -28.70 -12.39
CA LYS A 126 5.20 -29.77 -13.39
C LYS A 126 5.35 -29.17 -14.78
N ASP A 127 6.25 -29.72 -15.61
CA ASP A 127 6.45 -29.30 -17.01
C ASP A 127 6.68 -27.78 -17.10
N PHE A 128 7.62 -27.28 -16.29
CA PHE A 128 7.69 -25.87 -15.90
C PHE A 128 8.94 -25.13 -16.40
N ARG A 129 8.80 -23.81 -16.51
CA ARG A 129 9.91 -22.86 -16.62
C ARG A 129 9.74 -21.75 -15.59
N VAL A 130 10.82 -21.36 -14.91
CA VAL A 130 10.81 -20.23 -13.97
C VAL A 130 11.99 -19.30 -14.23
N GLY A 131 11.72 -18.00 -14.39
CA GLY A 131 12.76 -16.97 -14.47
C GLY A 131 13.43 -16.78 -15.84
N TRP A 132 13.01 -17.51 -16.89
CA TRP A 132 13.67 -17.45 -18.22
C TRP A 132 13.52 -16.09 -18.92
N LYS A 133 12.58 -15.25 -18.47
CA LYS A 133 12.41 -13.88 -18.99
C LYS A 133 13.20 -12.83 -18.21
N LEU A 134 13.93 -13.22 -17.15
CA LEU A 134 14.77 -12.31 -16.39
C LEU A 134 16.16 -12.17 -17.05
N PRO A 135 16.78 -10.97 -16.97
CA PRO A 135 18.14 -10.74 -17.46
C PRO A 135 19.15 -11.75 -16.91
N ASP A 136 20.21 -12.06 -17.65
CA ASP A 136 21.25 -13.01 -17.20
C ASP A 136 21.97 -12.57 -15.91
N THR A 137 21.97 -11.26 -15.63
CA THR A 137 22.51 -10.69 -14.39
C THR A 137 21.57 -10.85 -13.20
N ASP A 138 20.31 -11.20 -13.45
CA ASP A 138 19.27 -11.26 -12.45
C ASP A 138 18.99 -12.73 -12.05
N THR A 139 19.82 -13.24 -11.14
CA THR A 139 19.85 -14.66 -10.75
C THR A 139 19.48 -14.91 -9.29
N ASP A 140 19.36 -13.88 -8.47
CA ASP A 140 19.15 -14.05 -7.03
C ASP A 140 17.71 -14.41 -6.69
N ASN A 141 17.57 -15.52 -5.95
CA ASN A 141 16.32 -15.95 -5.31
C ASN A 141 15.14 -16.02 -6.30
N ILE A 142 15.38 -16.61 -7.47
CA ILE A 142 14.37 -16.74 -8.53
C ILE A 142 13.22 -17.63 -8.13
N LEU A 143 13.50 -18.71 -7.38
CA LEU A 143 12.50 -19.63 -6.88
C LEU A 143 12.71 -19.88 -5.39
N VAL A 144 11.80 -19.42 -4.54
CA VAL A 144 11.90 -19.53 -3.08
C VAL A 144 10.72 -20.29 -2.50
N ALA A 145 10.97 -21.39 -1.78
CA ALA A 145 9.97 -22.08 -0.97
C ALA A 145 10.34 -22.02 0.52
N GLY A 146 9.40 -21.67 1.39
CA GLY A 146 9.62 -21.74 2.85
C GLY A 146 9.76 -23.18 3.35
N ILE A 147 9.16 -24.14 2.65
CA ILE A 147 9.23 -25.57 2.99
C ILE A 147 9.90 -26.36 1.86
N ASN A 148 9.15 -27.07 1.01
CA ASN A 148 9.73 -27.98 0.03
C ASN A 148 9.58 -27.45 -1.40
N LEU A 149 10.57 -27.73 -2.24
CA LEU A 149 10.48 -27.60 -3.70
C LEU A 149 10.19 -28.97 -4.29
N ASN A 150 8.97 -29.21 -4.76
CA ASN A 150 8.56 -30.41 -5.49
C ASN A 150 8.55 -30.07 -6.99
N LEU A 151 9.62 -30.42 -7.69
CA LEU A 151 9.87 -29.96 -9.06
C LEU A 151 9.86 -31.14 -10.02
N ASN A 152 8.83 -31.21 -10.87
CA ASN A 152 8.67 -32.29 -11.83
C ASN A 152 8.92 -31.79 -13.26
N ASN A 153 9.95 -32.29 -13.94
CA ASN A 153 10.29 -31.93 -15.33
C ASN A 153 10.31 -30.42 -15.61
N GLY A 154 11.44 -29.75 -15.47
CA GLY A 154 11.50 -28.32 -15.79
C GLY A 154 12.83 -27.65 -15.52
N THR A 155 12.84 -26.33 -15.74
CA THR A 155 14.04 -25.50 -15.66
C THR A 155 13.82 -24.25 -14.81
N VAL A 156 14.79 -23.95 -13.94
CA VAL A 156 14.89 -22.68 -13.21
C VAL A 156 16.09 -21.90 -13.75
N TRP A 157 15.90 -20.61 -14.07
CA TRP A 157 16.95 -19.72 -14.56
C TRP A 157 17.44 -18.75 -13.48
N GLY A 158 18.14 -19.30 -12.49
CA GLY A 158 18.76 -18.58 -11.37
C GLY A 158 18.77 -19.43 -10.12
N ASP A 159 18.99 -18.80 -8.98
CA ASP A 159 19.05 -19.46 -7.70
C ASP A 159 17.66 -19.92 -7.21
N ALA A 160 17.63 -21.17 -6.73
CA ALA A 160 16.51 -21.75 -6.01
C ALA A 160 16.86 -21.89 -4.52
N ARG A 161 15.95 -21.46 -3.64
CA ARG A 161 16.09 -21.54 -2.18
C ARG A 161 14.91 -22.28 -1.55
N TYR A 162 15.19 -23.12 -0.56
CA TYR A 162 14.17 -23.91 0.11
C TYR A 162 14.48 -24.12 1.60
N GLY A 163 13.47 -24.06 2.47
CA GLY A 163 13.67 -24.29 3.91
C GLY A 163 13.81 -25.78 4.29
N GLY A 164 13.09 -26.65 3.59
CA GLY A 164 13.03 -28.10 3.81
C GLY A 164 13.87 -28.88 2.80
N GLN A 165 13.21 -29.55 1.85
CA GLN A 165 13.85 -30.41 0.85
C GLN A 165 13.60 -29.92 -0.59
N LEU A 166 14.60 -30.16 -1.44
CA LEU A 166 14.41 -30.21 -2.88
C LEU A 166 14.07 -31.65 -3.28
N ILE A 167 12.93 -31.84 -3.91
CA ILE A 167 12.35 -33.12 -4.30
C ILE A 167 12.14 -33.08 -5.83
N PRO A 168 13.18 -33.43 -6.61
CA PRO A 168 13.06 -33.50 -8.06
C PRO A 168 12.30 -34.78 -8.45
N GLN A 169 11.42 -34.65 -9.44
CA GLN A 169 10.74 -35.77 -10.10
C GLN A 169 11.06 -35.67 -11.59
N GLY A 170 11.76 -36.65 -12.15
CA GLY A 170 12.23 -36.55 -13.54
C GLY A 170 13.33 -35.49 -13.72
N THR A 171 13.36 -34.83 -14.88
CA THR A 171 14.48 -33.98 -15.29
C THR A 171 14.36 -32.58 -14.68
N LEU A 172 15.29 -32.20 -13.82
CA LEU A 172 15.42 -30.85 -13.30
C LEU A 172 16.69 -30.19 -13.82
N SER A 173 16.56 -29.02 -14.45
CA SER A 173 17.70 -28.18 -14.83
C SER A 173 17.70 -26.88 -14.03
N ILE A 174 18.86 -26.49 -13.51
CA ILE A 174 19.07 -25.18 -12.90
C ILE A 174 20.16 -24.50 -13.72
N GLN A 175 19.78 -23.42 -14.39
CA GLN A 175 20.66 -22.63 -15.24
C GLN A 175 20.99 -21.31 -14.56
N ARG A 176 22.23 -20.81 -14.75
CA ARG A 176 22.68 -19.52 -14.20
C ARG A 176 22.56 -19.42 -12.66
N GLY A 177 22.56 -20.55 -11.94
CA GLY A 177 22.37 -20.55 -10.50
C GLY A 177 22.47 -21.94 -9.89
N SER A 178 22.05 -22.03 -8.63
CA SER A 178 22.14 -23.23 -7.82
C SER A 178 20.89 -23.43 -6.96
N ALA A 179 20.62 -24.66 -6.57
CA ALA A 179 19.66 -24.93 -5.49
C ALA A 179 20.39 -25.13 -4.17
N SER A 180 19.99 -24.38 -3.15
CA SER A 180 20.53 -24.53 -1.80
C SER A 180 19.47 -24.30 -0.74
N ARG A 181 19.68 -24.87 0.46
CA ARG A 181 18.79 -24.60 1.58
C ARG A 181 18.93 -23.17 2.06
N GLY A 182 17.80 -22.54 2.37
CA GLY A 182 17.74 -21.17 2.89
C GLY A 182 16.35 -20.57 2.76
N THR A 183 16.02 -19.65 3.67
CA THR A 183 14.74 -18.93 3.72
C THR A 183 15.01 -17.43 3.64
N PRO A 184 15.38 -16.88 2.46
CA PRO A 184 15.77 -15.48 2.31
C PRO A 184 14.61 -14.48 2.46
N VAL A 185 13.37 -14.98 2.62
CA VAL A 185 12.17 -14.17 2.73
C VAL A 185 11.51 -14.41 4.09
N ASP A 186 11.27 -13.33 4.84
CA ASP A 186 10.37 -13.33 5.98
C ASP A 186 8.91 -13.23 5.48
N PHE A 187 8.29 -14.38 5.24
CA PHE A 187 6.91 -14.47 4.76
C PHE A 187 5.89 -13.94 5.77
N ALA A 188 6.18 -14.03 7.07
CA ALA A 188 5.27 -13.52 8.11
C ALA A 188 5.23 -11.99 8.07
N ALA A 189 6.39 -11.34 8.09
CA ALA A 189 6.50 -9.88 8.00
C ALA A 189 5.98 -9.37 6.66
N ARG A 190 6.36 -9.99 5.53
CA ARG A 190 5.89 -9.59 4.20
C ARG A 190 4.37 -9.77 4.07
N GLY A 191 3.80 -10.85 4.60
CA GLY A 191 2.34 -11.05 4.61
C GLY A 191 1.59 -10.01 5.43
N ALA A 192 2.08 -9.66 6.61
CA ALA A 192 1.52 -8.57 7.41
C ALA A 192 1.56 -7.23 6.67
N ALA A 193 2.67 -6.92 5.99
CA ALA A 193 2.82 -5.73 5.18
C ALA A 193 1.85 -5.70 3.99
N LEU A 194 1.69 -6.81 3.27
CA LEU A 194 0.76 -6.92 2.14
C LEU A 194 -0.70 -6.73 2.57
N ARG A 195 -1.13 -7.33 3.69
CA ARG A 195 -2.48 -7.13 4.25
C ARG A 195 -2.71 -5.68 4.67
N THR A 196 -1.71 -5.06 5.30
CA THR A 196 -1.76 -3.65 5.70
C THR A 196 -1.87 -2.74 4.48
N LEU A 197 -1.05 -2.98 3.45
CA LEU A 197 -1.10 -2.25 2.18
C LEU A 197 -2.49 -2.40 1.52
N SER A 198 -2.99 -3.62 1.39
CA SER A 198 -4.30 -3.90 0.80
C SER A 198 -5.43 -3.16 1.52
N THR A 199 -5.40 -3.14 2.85
CA THR A 199 -6.37 -2.40 3.67
C THR A 199 -6.24 -0.88 3.50
N ARG A 200 -5.00 -0.35 3.49
CA ARG A 200 -4.76 1.10 3.31
C ARG A 200 -5.16 1.58 1.91
N LEU A 201 -4.94 0.79 0.86
CA LEU A 201 -5.38 1.08 -0.51
C LEU A 201 -6.91 1.14 -0.61
N ALA A 202 -7.60 0.21 0.07
CA ALA A 202 -9.06 0.18 0.12
C ALA A 202 -9.66 1.38 0.89
N ALA A 203 -8.91 1.96 1.82
CA ALA A 203 -9.32 3.13 2.60
C ALA A 203 -9.08 4.47 1.87
N LEU A 204 -8.42 4.47 0.70
CA LEU A 204 -8.23 5.70 -0.07
C LEU A 204 -9.57 6.24 -0.58
N PRO A 205 -9.74 7.58 -0.64
CA PRO A 205 -10.92 8.17 -1.27
C PRO A 205 -11.07 7.74 -2.72
N VAL A 206 -12.29 7.40 -3.12
CA VAL A 206 -12.64 7.12 -4.52
C VAL A 206 -12.50 8.41 -5.32
N GLN A 207 -11.77 8.35 -6.43
CA GLN A 207 -11.52 9.49 -7.32
C GLN A 207 -12.00 9.24 -8.75
N GLY A 208 -12.15 7.96 -9.12
CA GLY A 208 -12.67 7.57 -10.43
C GLY A 208 -14.15 7.22 -10.39
N THR A 209 -14.75 7.15 -11.57
CA THR A 209 -16.13 6.70 -11.75
C THR A 209 -16.14 5.22 -12.14
N THR A 210 -17.05 4.45 -11.54
CA THR A 210 -17.35 3.07 -11.92
C THR A 210 -18.77 2.99 -12.47
N THR A 211 -18.91 2.48 -13.69
CA THR A 211 -20.21 2.17 -14.31
C THR A 211 -20.28 0.68 -14.60
N VAL A 212 -21.35 0.01 -14.17
CA VAL A 212 -21.63 -1.39 -14.50
C VAL A 212 -22.85 -1.44 -15.41
N GLU A 213 -22.65 -1.89 -16.63
CA GLU A 213 -23.66 -1.94 -17.68
C GLU A 213 -24.44 -3.25 -17.65
N SER A 214 -25.71 -3.20 -18.06
CA SER A 214 -26.60 -4.37 -18.09
C SER A 214 -26.16 -5.47 -19.04
N TRP A 215 -25.34 -5.16 -20.05
CA TRP A 215 -24.73 -6.14 -20.97
C TRP A 215 -23.44 -6.77 -20.42
N GLY A 216 -23.03 -6.44 -19.19
CA GLY A 216 -21.84 -7.00 -18.53
C GLY A 216 -20.57 -6.15 -18.65
N GLY A 217 -20.66 -4.92 -19.14
CA GLY A 217 -19.54 -3.99 -19.19
C GLY A 217 -19.22 -3.38 -17.83
N ILE A 218 -17.96 -3.43 -17.39
CA ILE A 218 -17.46 -2.70 -16.23
C ILE A 218 -16.55 -1.59 -16.73
N LEU A 219 -17.00 -0.34 -16.64
CA LEU A 219 -16.31 0.83 -17.19
C LEU A 219 -15.74 1.67 -16.03
N LEU A 220 -14.42 1.78 -15.99
CA LEU A 220 -13.68 2.54 -14.98
C LEU A 220 -13.05 3.76 -15.65
N ARG A 221 -13.40 4.96 -15.17
CA ARG A 221 -12.85 6.21 -15.70
C ARG A 221 -12.18 7.04 -14.62
N GLY A 222 -10.87 7.23 -14.76
CA GLY A 222 -10.04 8.06 -13.90
C GLY A 222 -9.40 9.21 -14.67
N THR A 223 -9.30 10.38 -14.05
CA THR A 223 -8.69 11.57 -14.66
C THR A 223 -7.52 12.11 -13.85
N HIS A 224 -7.26 11.57 -12.65
CA HIS A 224 -6.17 12.04 -11.82
C HIS A 224 -4.82 11.62 -12.43
N PRO A 225 -3.84 12.53 -12.57
CA PRO A 225 -2.57 12.25 -13.26
C PRO A 225 -1.63 11.31 -12.51
N LYS A 226 -2.04 10.77 -11.35
CA LYS A 226 -1.18 9.96 -10.48
C LYS A 226 -1.89 8.73 -9.96
N VAL A 227 -3.02 8.88 -9.28
CA VAL A 227 -3.72 7.77 -8.64
C VAL A 227 -5.21 7.88 -8.89
N ASN A 228 -5.80 6.83 -9.45
CA ASN A 228 -7.23 6.72 -9.70
C ASN A 228 -7.76 5.52 -8.90
N VAL A 229 -8.65 5.78 -7.93
CA VAL A 229 -9.18 4.74 -7.03
C VAL A 229 -10.63 4.43 -7.42
N PHE A 230 -10.93 3.15 -7.58
CA PHE A 230 -12.23 2.61 -7.95
C PHE A 230 -12.70 1.55 -6.94
N TRP A 231 -14.01 1.35 -6.86
CA TRP A 231 -14.63 0.19 -6.21
C TRP A 231 -15.53 -0.53 -7.20
N VAL A 232 -15.44 -1.86 -7.24
CA VAL A 232 -16.30 -2.74 -8.03
C VAL A 232 -16.77 -3.89 -7.15
N GLU A 233 -18.04 -4.25 -7.21
CA GLU A 233 -18.55 -5.42 -6.50
C GLU A 233 -18.02 -6.71 -7.15
N ALA A 234 -17.59 -7.69 -6.34
CA ALA A 234 -17.05 -8.95 -6.85
C ALA A 234 -18.04 -9.71 -7.73
N GLU A 235 -19.34 -9.59 -7.45
CA GLU A 235 -20.41 -10.21 -8.24
C GLU A 235 -20.47 -9.65 -9.67
N SER A 236 -20.09 -8.39 -9.89
CA SER A 236 -20.09 -7.79 -11.23
C SER A 236 -19.16 -8.52 -12.20
N PHE A 237 -18.06 -9.12 -11.69
CA PHE A 237 -17.12 -9.89 -12.52
C PHE A 237 -17.64 -11.27 -12.92
N THR A 238 -18.68 -11.80 -12.25
CA THR A 238 -19.25 -13.11 -12.60
C THR A 238 -19.97 -13.07 -13.94
N ASN A 239 -20.60 -11.94 -14.27
CA ASN A 239 -21.33 -11.72 -15.52
C ASN A 239 -20.62 -10.72 -16.44
N ALA A 240 -19.34 -10.42 -16.16
CA ALA A 240 -18.61 -9.45 -16.95
C ALA A 240 -18.37 -9.98 -18.37
N THR A 241 -18.43 -9.08 -19.33
CA THR A 241 -18.07 -9.31 -20.75
C THR A 241 -16.89 -8.44 -21.16
N LEU A 242 -16.73 -7.28 -20.51
CA LEU A 242 -15.61 -6.36 -20.70
C LEU A 242 -15.25 -5.63 -19.40
N LEU A 243 -13.96 -5.53 -19.09
CA LEU A 243 -13.41 -4.54 -18.16
C LEU A 243 -12.70 -3.43 -18.94
N SER A 244 -13.24 -2.22 -18.94
CA SER A 244 -12.61 -1.05 -19.56
C SER A 244 -12.00 -0.14 -18.50
N VAL A 245 -10.74 0.25 -18.67
CA VAL A 245 -10.05 1.20 -17.78
C VAL A 245 -9.51 2.36 -18.61
N GLU A 246 -10.10 3.54 -18.46
CA GLU A 246 -9.60 4.81 -18.99
C GLU A 246 -8.89 5.56 -17.87
N ALA A 247 -7.57 5.79 -18.02
CA ALA A 247 -6.80 6.60 -17.08
C ALA A 247 -5.54 7.18 -17.73
N PRO A 248 -4.96 8.28 -17.18
CA PRO A 248 -3.79 8.90 -17.76
C PRO A 248 -2.56 7.97 -17.79
N VAL A 249 -1.71 8.16 -18.81
CA VAL A 249 -0.39 7.53 -18.88
C VAL A 249 0.40 7.71 -17.59
N ASN A 250 1.17 6.67 -17.20
CA ASN A 250 1.98 6.62 -15.98
C ASN A 250 1.21 6.74 -14.66
N SER A 251 -0.13 6.85 -14.67
CA SER A 251 -0.92 6.80 -13.45
C SER A 251 -1.09 5.35 -12.94
N LEU A 252 -1.52 5.25 -11.68
CA LEU A 252 -1.92 4.01 -11.02
C LEU A 252 -3.46 3.96 -10.92
N ALA A 253 -4.08 2.94 -11.50
CA ALA A 253 -5.48 2.60 -11.28
C ALA A 253 -5.57 1.49 -10.21
N ILE A 254 -6.15 1.84 -9.06
CA ILE A 254 -6.44 0.91 -7.96
C ILE A 254 -7.88 0.45 -8.09
N ILE A 255 -8.08 -0.79 -8.49
CA ILE A 255 -9.39 -1.42 -8.63
C ILE A 255 -9.64 -2.23 -7.35
N ASN A 256 -10.30 -1.62 -6.36
CA ASN A 256 -10.71 -2.33 -5.17
C ASN A 256 -11.93 -3.20 -5.49
N VAL A 257 -11.83 -4.50 -5.24
CA VAL A 257 -12.92 -5.46 -5.46
C VAL A 257 -13.56 -5.80 -4.11
N ARG A 258 -14.85 -5.47 -3.96
CA ARG A 258 -15.61 -5.68 -2.74
C ARG A 258 -16.22 -7.09 -2.70
N GLY A 259 -16.09 -7.76 -1.56
CA GLY A 259 -16.63 -9.11 -1.36
C GLY A 259 -15.58 -10.12 -0.89
N THR A 260 -16.07 -11.21 -0.31
CA THR A 260 -15.23 -12.30 0.25
C THR A 260 -14.82 -13.33 -0.79
N SER A 261 -15.49 -13.37 -1.94
CA SER A 261 -15.20 -14.25 -3.07
C SER A 261 -15.37 -13.50 -4.37
N ALA A 262 -14.42 -13.63 -5.29
CA ALA A 262 -14.52 -13.09 -6.64
C ALA A 262 -14.25 -14.17 -7.68
N ARG A 263 -14.95 -14.06 -8.82
CA ARG A 263 -14.81 -14.98 -9.96
C ARG A 263 -14.55 -14.18 -11.23
N PHE A 264 -13.50 -14.56 -11.95
CA PHE A 264 -13.13 -13.98 -13.23
C PHE A 264 -13.10 -15.07 -14.29
N SER A 265 -13.94 -14.97 -15.32
CA SER A 265 -13.91 -15.96 -16.39
C SER A 265 -14.43 -15.43 -17.72
N ASN A 266 -13.69 -15.68 -18.79
CA ASN A 266 -14.16 -15.52 -20.18
C ASN A 266 -14.68 -14.11 -20.51
N PHE A 267 -13.89 -13.08 -20.20
CA PHE A 267 -14.22 -11.70 -20.55
C PHE A 267 -12.99 -10.89 -20.95
N GLY A 268 -13.20 -9.88 -21.81
CA GLY A 268 -12.13 -9.05 -22.35
C GLY A 268 -11.73 -7.90 -21.43
N HIS A 269 -10.62 -7.24 -21.74
CA HIS A 269 -10.25 -5.97 -21.11
C HIS A 269 -9.74 -4.99 -22.17
N VAL A 270 -9.91 -3.69 -21.91
CA VAL A 270 -9.40 -2.61 -22.76
C VAL A 270 -8.84 -1.51 -21.87
N PHE A 271 -7.66 -0.98 -22.25
CA PHE A 271 -7.07 0.20 -21.64
C PHE A 271 -7.10 1.38 -22.60
N SER A 272 -7.39 2.56 -22.08
CA SER A 272 -7.41 3.82 -22.84
C SER A 272 -6.93 5.00 -21.97
N GLY A 273 -6.73 6.17 -22.58
CA GLY A 273 -6.15 7.34 -21.88
C GLY A 273 -4.63 7.29 -21.67
N GLY A 274 -3.99 6.21 -22.13
CA GLY A 274 -2.54 6.01 -22.09
C GLY A 274 -2.05 5.14 -20.92
N ILE A 275 -2.93 4.66 -20.05
CA ILE A 275 -2.58 3.65 -19.04
C ILE A 275 -2.23 2.31 -19.69
N ASP A 276 -1.35 1.56 -19.04
CA ASP A 276 -0.90 0.22 -19.41
C ASP A 276 -0.97 -0.71 -18.18
N GLU A 277 -0.69 -2.00 -18.36
CA GLU A 277 -0.77 -3.00 -17.29
C GLU A 277 0.24 -2.74 -16.15
N SER A 278 1.32 -1.99 -16.37
CA SER A 278 2.24 -1.55 -15.31
C SER A 278 1.62 -0.50 -14.38
N GLY A 279 0.44 0.00 -14.70
CA GLY A 279 -0.35 0.95 -13.90
C GLY A 279 -1.64 0.35 -13.32
N ILE A 280 -1.90 -0.94 -13.47
CA ILE A 280 -3.13 -1.57 -12.99
C ILE A 280 -2.85 -2.38 -11.72
N LEU A 281 -3.60 -2.09 -10.65
CA LEU A 281 -3.58 -2.84 -9.39
C LEU A 281 -4.99 -3.30 -9.02
N PHE A 282 -5.24 -4.60 -9.12
CA PHE A 282 -6.42 -5.24 -8.56
C PHE A 282 -6.20 -5.50 -7.08
N ASN A 283 -6.97 -4.86 -6.22
CA ASN A 283 -6.86 -5.01 -4.77
C ASN A 283 -8.10 -5.74 -4.21
N PHE A 284 -7.88 -6.86 -3.53
CA PHE A 284 -8.92 -7.70 -2.94
C PHE A 284 -8.80 -7.70 -1.40
N PRO A 285 -9.21 -6.61 -0.72
CA PRO A 285 -8.97 -6.44 0.71
C PRO A 285 -9.71 -7.45 1.60
N GLN A 286 -10.89 -7.89 1.14
CA GLN A 286 -11.80 -8.75 1.90
C GLN A 286 -11.80 -10.20 1.41
N ALA A 287 -11.24 -10.47 0.22
CA ALA A 287 -11.39 -11.77 -0.41
C ALA A 287 -10.62 -12.85 0.35
N THR A 288 -11.31 -13.95 0.63
CA THR A 288 -10.72 -15.21 1.12
C THR A 288 -10.66 -16.26 0.00
N SER A 289 -11.35 -16.04 -1.11
CA SER A 289 -11.34 -16.87 -2.31
C SER A 289 -11.27 -16.02 -3.57
N LEU A 290 -10.43 -16.42 -4.53
CA LEU A 290 -10.41 -15.84 -5.87
C LEU A 290 -10.32 -16.99 -6.88
N THR A 291 -11.31 -17.09 -7.77
CA THR A 291 -11.29 -18.08 -8.85
C THR A 291 -11.14 -17.37 -10.19
N ALA A 292 -10.21 -17.83 -11.00
CA ALA A 292 -10.05 -17.37 -12.37
C ALA A 292 -9.92 -18.55 -13.35
N PHE A 293 -10.59 -18.45 -14.48
CA PHE A 293 -10.58 -19.47 -15.53
C PHE A 293 -10.70 -18.82 -16.90
N ASP A 294 -9.82 -19.17 -17.84
CA ASP A 294 -9.85 -18.60 -19.20
C ASP A 294 -9.91 -17.07 -19.18
N TYR A 295 -8.99 -16.50 -18.39
CA TYR A 295 -8.90 -15.06 -18.14
C TYR A 295 -7.46 -14.62 -18.02
N GLY A 296 -7.18 -13.40 -18.48
CA GLY A 296 -5.90 -12.74 -18.33
C GLY A 296 -6.00 -11.57 -17.35
N PHE A 297 -5.28 -11.62 -16.23
CA PHE A 297 -5.06 -10.43 -15.39
C PHE A 297 -3.96 -9.56 -16.01
N TYR A 298 -4.34 -8.45 -16.64
CA TYR A 298 -3.38 -7.47 -17.16
C TYR A 298 -3.17 -6.40 -16.09
N GLY A 299 -2.21 -6.66 -15.20
CA GLY A 299 -1.97 -5.87 -14.01
C GLY A 299 -1.53 -6.71 -12.82
N THR A 300 -1.19 -6.03 -11.74
CA THR A 300 -0.82 -6.68 -10.49
C THR A 300 -2.04 -7.00 -9.64
N VAL A 301 -2.07 -8.19 -9.04
CA VAL A 301 -3.13 -8.67 -8.15
C VAL A 301 -2.61 -8.69 -6.72
N LEU A 302 -3.29 -8.00 -5.82
CA LEU A 302 -3.05 -8.00 -4.38
C LEU A 302 -4.27 -8.59 -3.66
N ALA A 303 -4.20 -9.88 -3.33
CA ALA A 303 -5.23 -10.65 -2.65
C ALA A 303 -4.66 -11.43 -1.44
N PRO A 304 -4.05 -10.74 -0.46
CA PRO A 304 -3.17 -11.36 0.53
C PRO A 304 -3.86 -12.34 1.50
N ASN A 305 -5.19 -12.37 1.51
CA ASN A 305 -6.00 -13.29 2.32
C ASN A 305 -6.66 -14.41 1.49
N ALA A 306 -6.58 -14.34 0.16
CA ALA A 306 -7.32 -15.23 -0.73
C ALA A 306 -6.53 -16.48 -1.11
N HIS A 307 -7.20 -17.63 -1.02
CA HIS A 307 -6.79 -18.82 -1.76
C HIS A 307 -7.19 -18.65 -3.23
N VAL A 308 -6.20 -18.67 -4.13
CA VAL A 308 -6.42 -18.46 -5.56
C VAL A 308 -6.50 -19.81 -6.28
N SER A 309 -7.58 -20.02 -7.04
CA SER A 309 -7.69 -21.11 -8.01
C SER A 309 -7.65 -20.51 -9.41
N PHE A 310 -6.55 -20.68 -10.15
CA PHE A 310 -6.35 -20.02 -11.45
C PHE A 310 -5.91 -21.00 -12.53
N ASN A 311 -6.81 -21.31 -13.46
CA ASN A 311 -6.58 -22.29 -14.52
C ASN A 311 -6.81 -21.71 -15.91
N ALA A 312 -6.14 -22.27 -16.90
CA ALA A 312 -6.29 -21.92 -18.32
C ALA A 312 -6.21 -20.40 -18.59
N GLY A 313 -5.37 -19.68 -17.87
CA GLY A 313 -5.28 -18.22 -17.97
C GLY A 313 -3.86 -17.72 -17.78
N SER A 314 -3.72 -16.40 -17.64
CA SER A 314 -2.42 -15.77 -17.43
C SER A 314 -2.52 -14.54 -16.55
N TRP A 315 -1.40 -14.12 -15.99
CA TRP A 315 -1.29 -12.78 -15.41
C TRP A 315 -0.04 -12.08 -15.92
N VAL A 316 -0.16 -10.79 -16.15
CA VAL A 316 0.90 -9.90 -16.65
C VAL A 316 1.20 -8.90 -15.55
N GLY A 317 2.14 -9.28 -14.69
CA GLY A 317 2.56 -8.52 -13.51
C GLY A 317 2.69 -9.34 -12.24
N GLY A 318 2.55 -8.73 -11.07
CA GLY A 318 2.69 -9.46 -9.80
C GLY A 318 1.39 -10.11 -9.36
N MET A 319 1.45 -11.28 -8.74
CA MET A 319 0.33 -11.85 -8.00
C MET A 319 0.75 -12.12 -6.55
N TYR A 320 0.13 -11.41 -5.60
CA TYR A 320 0.41 -11.47 -4.17
C TYR A 320 -0.82 -12.04 -3.47
N ALA A 321 -0.76 -13.29 -3.02
CA ALA A 321 -1.92 -13.99 -2.48
C ALA A 321 -1.62 -14.83 -1.23
N ARG A 322 -2.65 -15.43 -0.64
CA ARG A 322 -2.44 -16.39 0.46
C ARG A 322 -1.87 -17.70 -0.08
N SER A 323 -2.48 -18.29 -1.10
CA SER A 323 -2.00 -19.47 -1.81
C SER A 323 -2.42 -19.42 -3.27
N LEU A 324 -1.80 -20.24 -4.13
CA LEU A 324 -2.25 -20.41 -5.50
C LEU A 324 -2.28 -21.90 -5.89
N ALA A 325 -3.36 -22.31 -6.55
CA ALA A 325 -3.46 -23.61 -7.20
C ALA A 325 -3.97 -23.44 -8.63
N GLY A 326 -3.27 -24.04 -9.58
CA GLY A 326 -3.68 -24.12 -10.98
C GLY A 326 -2.55 -23.82 -11.95
N ASN A 327 -2.87 -23.95 -13.24
CA ASN A 327 -1.90 -23.93 -14.34
C ASN A 327 -1.85 -22.60 -15.10
N ALA A 328 -2.27 -21.49 -14.50
CA ALA A 328 -2.14 -20.19 -15.15
C ALA A 328 -0.65 -19.81 -15.35
N VAL A 329 -0.37 -19.05 -16.41
CA VAL A 329 0.99 -18.64 -16.80
C VAL A 329 1.31 -17.23 -16.31
N GLY A 330 2.46 -17.06 -15.67
CA GLY A 330 2.97 -15.76 -15.24
C GLY A 330 3.83 -15.08 -16.29
N HIS A 331 3.52 -13.84 -16.63
CA HIS A 331 4.33 -12.97 -17.47
C HIS A 331 4.84 -11.76 -16.69
N ILE A 332 6.06 -11.32 -17.04
CA ILE A 332 6.67 -10.16 -16.40
C ILE A 332 6.04 -8.90 -16.97
N ASN A 333 5.37 -8.13 -16.12
CA ASN A 333 5.29 -6.68 -16.28
C ASN A 333 5.17 -6.00 -14.90
N ARG A 334 6.24 -5.36 -14.46
CA ARG A 334 6.33 -4.86 -13.09
C ARG A 334 5.35 -3.70 -12.87
N LEU A 335 4.62 -3.72 -11.75
CA LEU A 335 3.88 -2.54 -11.30
C LEU A 335 4.85 -1.38 -11.09
N ARG A 336 4.49 -0.17 -11.54
CA ARG A 336 5.28 1.03 -11.24
C ARG A 336 5.23 1.34 -9.75
N ASP A 337 6.40 1.59 -9.17
CA ASP A 337 6.49 2.06 -7.80
C ASP A 337 5.78 3.42 -7.68
N THR A 338 4.89 3.53 -6.70
CA THR A 338 4.04 4.70 -6.52
C THR A 338 4.00 5.11 -5.06
N ASP A 339 4.13 6.40 -4.82
CA ASP A 339 3.99 7.01 -3.50
C ASP A 339 2.70 7.83 -3.45
N ILE A 340 1.79 7.43 -2.58
CA ILE A 340 0.48 8.08 -2.42
C ILE A 340 0.54 8.91 -1.14
N CYS A 341 0.92 10.18 -1.28
CA CYS A 341 0.97 11.13 -0.18
C CYS A 341 -0.40 11.82 -0.02
N GLN A 342 -0.86 11.97 1.22
CA GLN A 342 -2.06 12.74 1.56
C GLN A 342 -1.68 14.19 1.88
#